data_AF-A0A3R7BLQ5-F1
#
_entry.id   AF-A0A3R7BLQ5-F1
#
_cell.length_a   1.000
_cell.length_b   1.000
_cell.length_c   1.000
_cell.angle_alpha   90.00
_cell.angle_beta   90.00
_cell.angle_gamma   90.00
#
_symmetry.space_group_name_H-M   'P 1'
#
loop_
_entity.id
_entity.type
_entity.pdbx_description
1 polymer ?
#
loop_
_entity_poly.entity_id
_entity_poly.type
_entity_poly.pdbx_seq_one_letter_code
_entity_poly.pdbx_strand_id
1 'polypeptide(L)' 'MDDAFTTADASIALQIATGSRPFDSRYDVSGDGSVTSLDALMLLQAATGRVEIG' A
#
# COMPACT_ATOMS: atom_id res chain seq x y z
N MET A 1 -0.66 -11.10 -15.62
CA MET A 1 0.24 -10.01 -15.21
C MET A 1 -0.27 -9.70 -13.84
N ASP A 2 0.31 -10.41 -12.87
CA ASP A 2 -0.26 -10.48 -11.54
C ASP A 2 0.73 -9.71 -10.68
N ASP A 3 0.65 -8.38 -10.78
CA ASP A 3 1.30 -7.46 -9.83
C ASP A 3 0.59 -7.62 -8.49
N ALA A 4 0.69 -8.82 -7.90
CA ALA A 4 0.17 -9.10 -6.59
C ALA A 4 0.96 -8.24 -5.60
N PHE A 5 0.27 -7.31 -4.96
CA PHE A 5 0.87 -6.46 -3.94
C PHE A 5 1.59 -7.32 -2.91
N THR A 6 2.86 -7.01 -2.67
CA THR A 6 3.70 -7.76 -1.75
C THR A 6 3.87 -7.01 -0.42
N THR A 7 4.41 -7.70 0.58
CA THR A 7 4.86 -7.07 1.83
C THR A 7 5.88 -5.94 1.58
N ALA A 8 6.60 -5.96 0.46
CA ALA A 8 7.48 -4.88 0.06
C ALA A 8 6.67 -3.62 -0.31
N ASP A 9 5.57 -3.74 -1.04
CA ASP A 9 4.70 -2.61 -1.39
C ASP A 9 4.09 -1.96 -0.14
N ALA A 10 3.67 -2.78 0.83
CA ALA A 10 3.23 -2.29 2.14
C ALA A 10 4.31 -1.47 2.86
N SER A 11 5.58 -1.92 2.82
CA SER A 11 6.69 -1.18 3.43
C SER A 11 7.01 0.14 2.72
N ILE A 12 6.75 0.23 1.42
CA ILE A 12 6.94 1.45 0.64
C ILE A 12 5.80 2.43 0.95
N ALA A 13 4.56 1.98 1.01
CA ALA A 13 3.43 2.80 1.44
C ALA A 13 3.66 3.39 2.84
N LEU A 14 4.21 2.60 3.77
CA LEU A 14 4.56 3.10 5.11
C LEU A 14 5.65 4.18 5.06
N GLN A 15 6.67 4.01 4.22
CA GLN A 15 7.70 5.03 4.02
C GLN A 15 7.11 6.33 3.47
N ILE A 16 6.15 6.26 2.55
CA ILE A 16 5.44 7.42 2.02
C ILE A 16 4.62 8.09 3.13
N ALA A 17 3.87 7.31 3.91
CA ALA A 17 3.07 7.81 5.03
C ALA A 17 3.91 8.55 6.09
N THR A 18 5.16 8.11 6.31
CA THR A 18 6.11 8.77 7.22
C THR A 18 6.80 10.00 6.62
N GLY A 19 6.55 10.31 5.34
CA GLY A 19 7.23 11.37 4.60
C GLY A 19 8.68 11.02 4.21
N SER A 20 9.10 9.77 4.40
CA SER A 20 10.42 9.29 3.98
C SER A 20 10.52 9.08 2.46
N ARG A 21 9.40 9.06 1.75
CA ARG A 21 9.31 8.93 0.28
C ARG A 21 8.25 9.87 -0.30
N PRO A 22 8.40 10.27 -1.57
CA PRO A 22 7.38 11.06 -2.27
C PRO A 22 6.07 10.26 -2.41
N PHE A 23 4.95 10.98 -2.41
CA PHE A 23 3.63 10.41 -2.66
C PHE A 23 3.59 9.70 -4.02
N ASP A 24 3.00 8.51 -4.04
CA ASP A 24 2.82 7.72 -5.25
C ASP A 24 1.45 7.05 -5.19
N SER A 25 0.59 7.41 -6.15
CA SER A 25 -0.82 7.02 -6.20
C SER A 25 -1.02 5.51 -6.37
N ARG A 26 0.02 4.76 -6.78
CA ARG A 26 -0.04 3.29 -6.85
C ARG A 26 -0.26 2.64 -5.48
N TYR A 27 0.10 3.34 -4.40
CA TYR A 27 0.02 2.84 -3.04
C TYR A 27 -1.17 3.43 -2.27
N ASP A 28 -1.96 4.31 -2.89
CA ASP A 28 -3.21 4.81 -2.33
C ASP A 28 -4.32 3.80 -2.68
N VAL A 29 -4.36 2.71 -1.92
CA VAL A 29 -5.34 1.63 -2.12
C VAL A 29 -6.67 1.93 -1.41
N SER A 30 -6.65 2.88 -0.47
CA SER A 30 -7.85 3.45 0.15
C SER A 30 -8.59 4.40 -0.80
N GLY A 31 -7.89 5.01 -1.76
CA GLY A 31 -8.43 5.99 -2.71
C GLY A 31 -8.80 7.32 -2.05
N ASP A 32 -8.13 7.68 -0.95
CA ASP A 32 -8.41 8.91 -0.20
C ASP A 32 -7.56 10.11 -0.66
N GLY A 33 -6.66 9.87 -1.64
CA GLY A 33 -5.73 10.87 -2.17
C GLY A 33 -4.46 11.02 -1.33
N SER A 34 -4.20 10.14 -0.36
CA SER A 34 -3.06 10.18 0.54
C SER A 34 -2.60 8.79 0.95
N VAL A 35 -1.34 8.45 0.66
CA VAL A 35 -0.77 7.18 1.13
C VAL A 35 -0.48 7.30 2.63
N THR A 36 -1.27 6.61 3.44
CA THR A 36 -1.14 6.58 4.90
C THR A 36 -0.76 5.19 5.42
N SER A 37 -0.57 5.08 6.73
CA SER A 37 -0.38 3.78 7.39
C SER A 37 -1.55 2.82 7.15
N LEU A 38 -2.74 3.35 6.82
CA LEU A 38 -3.91 2.54 6.47
C LEU A 38 -3.68 1.79 5.16
N ASP A 39 -3.21 2.48 4.12
CA ASP A 39 -2.90 1.87 2.83
C ASP A 39 -1.80 0.82 2.94
N ALA A 40 -0.76 1.12 3.71
CA ALA A 40 0.30 0.17 4.03
C ALA A 40 -0.26 -1.10 4.69
N LEU A 41 -1.25 -0.96 5.58
CA LEU A 41 -1.90 -2.10 6.22
C LEU A 41 -2.80 -2.88 5.25
N MET A 42 -3.50 -2.20 4.34
CA MET A 42 -4.33 -2.83 3.31
C MET A 42 -3.46 -3.63 2.33
N LEU A 43 -2.35 -3.05 1.87
CA LEU A 43 -1.34 -3.72 1.06
C LEU A 43 -0.74 -4.93 1.77
N LEU A 44 -0.46 -4.82 3.07
CA LEU A 44 0.04 -5.94 3.87
C LEU A 44 -0.99 -7.07 3.96
N GLN A 45 -2.25 -6.73 4.18
CA GLN A 45 -3.34 -7.71 4.23
C GLN A 45 -3.50 -8.41 2.88
N ALA A 46 -3.43 -7.66 1.78
CA ALA A 46 -3.47 -8.22 0.44
C ALA A 46 -2.28 -9.13 0.12
N ALA A 47 -1.07 -8.72 0.50
CA ALA A 47 0.13 -9.53 0.35
C ALA A 47 0.08 -10.85 1.13
N THR A 48 -0.63 -10.86 2.25
CA THR A 48 -0.85 -12.08 3.05
C THR A 48 -2.03 -12.92 2.56
N GLY A 49 -2.70 -12.53 1.47
CA GLY A 49 -3.91 -13.19 0.97
C GLY A 49 -5.10 -13.09 1.94
N ARG A 50 -5.08 -12.12 2.85
CA ARG A 50 -6.16 -11.88 3.83
C ARG A 50 -7.24 -10.97 3.27
N VAL A 51 -6.93 -10.18 2.24
CA VAL A 51 -7.84 -9.25 1.57
C VAL A 51 -7.59 -9.32 0.06
N GLU A 52 -8.64 -9.46 -0.73
CA GLU A 52 -8.56 -9.21 -2.17
C GLU A 52 -8.80 -7.72 -2.40
N ILE A 53 -7.77 -7.00 -2.83
CA ILE A 53 -7.88 -5.63 -3.35
C ILE A 53 -8.16 -5.76 -4.84
N GLY A 54 -9.41 -5.50 -5.22
CA GLY A 54 -9.94 -5.63 -6.58
C GLY A 54 -10.33 -4.29 -7.18
#